data_AF-A0A2T5CFJ5-F1
#
_entry.id   AF-A0A2T5CFJ5-F1
#
_cell.length_a   1.000
_cell.length_b   1.000
_cell.length_c   1.000
_cell.angle_alpha   90.00
_cell.angle_beta   90.00
_cell.angle_gamma   90.00
#
_symmetry.space_group_name_H-M   'P 1'
#
loop_
_entity.id
_entity.type
_entity.pdbx_description
1 polymer ?
#
loop_
_entity_poly.entity_id
_entity_poly.type
_entity_poly.pdbx_seq_one_letter_code
_entity_poly.pdbx_strand_id
1 'polypeptide(L)'
;MTHKEYKSRPKLLTMESNMTTTTSPDATNIPLHRSFWLGLKVLGSELTWLFLLTLRNWEIAQLRKRLRQEYHALGMIEAAGAGLELAKNDQELNIFDEKELAIKQIAFLLDEIDYLKTRLKEERAEYVGRRVRKWKLSTDSSTTSTTT
;
A
#
# COMPACT_ATOMS: atom_id res chain seq x y z
N MET A 1 -34.36 -66.14 -72.94
CA MET A 1 -33.55 -64.93 -73.20
C MET A 1 -34.49 -63.78 -73.49
N THR A 2 -34.57 -62.80 -72.59
CA THR A 2 -34.77 -61.35 -72.89
C THR A 2 -34.75 -60.60 -71.56
N HIS A 3 -33.55 -60.29 -71.11
CA HIS A 3 -33.29 -59.25 -70.11
C HIS A 3 -33.72 -57.91 -70.71
N LYS A 4 -34.58 -57.15 -70.03
CA LYS A 4 -34.76 -55.72 -70.30
C LYS A 4 -34.13 -54.92 -69.18
N GLU A 5 -32.98 -54.34 -69.52
CA GLU A 5 -32.42 -53.15 -68.89
C GLU A 5 -33.48 -52.06 -68.71
N TYR A 6 -33.56 -51.48 -67.52
CA TYR A 6 -34.04 -50.12 -67.35
C TYR A 6 -33.01 -49.30 -66.59
N LYS A 7 -32.38 -48.43 -67.38
CA LYS A 7 -31.48 -47.34 -67.05
C LYS A 7 -32.29 -46.16 -66.52
N SER A 8 -31.98 -45.64 -65.33
CA SER A 8 -32.22 -44.23 -65.01
C SER A 8 -31.44 -43.75 -63.79
N ARG A 9 -31.09 -42.47 -63.88
CA ARG A 9 -29.94 -41.76 -63.33
C ARG A 9 -30.23 -41.08 -61.97
N PRO A 10 -29.25 -40.41 -61.33
CA PRO A 10 -29.17 -40.26 -59.88
C PRO A 10 -30.08 -39.15 -59.35
N LYS A 11 -30.66 -39.36 -58.17
CA LYS A 11 -31.28 -38.29 -57.39
C LYS A 11 -30.18 -37.45 -56.75
N LEU A 12 -30.04 -36.22 -57.24
CA LEU A 12 -29.40 -35.10 -56.57
C LEU A 12 -29.96 -35.01 -55.14
N LEU A 13 -29.15 -35.37 -54.15
CA LEU A 13 -29.45 -35.09 -52.75
C LEU A 13 -29.00 -33.66 -52.48
N THR A 14 -29.97 -32.78 -52.35
CA THR A 14 -29.84 -31.38 -51.95
C THR A 14 -29.01 -31.32 -50.66
N MET A 15 -27.88 -30.62 -50.69
CA MET A 15 -27.14 -30.23 -49.49
C MET A 15 -28.00 -29.21 -48.72
N GLU A 16 -28.80 -29.68 -47.77
CA GLU A 16 -29.34 -28.84 -46.71
C GLU A 16 -28.20 -28.54 -45.74
N SER A 17 -27.46 -27.47 -46.01
CA SER A 17 -26.46 -26.92 -45.10
C SER A 17 -27.17 -26.25 -43.93
N ASN A 18 -27.51 -27.03 -42.91
CA ASN A 18 -27.95 -26.50 -41.62
C ASN A 18 -26.77 -25.82 -40.94
N MET A 19 -26.55 -24.54 -41.26
CA MET A 19 -25.72 -23.62 -40.49
C MET A 19 -26.29 -23.53 -39.07
N THR A 20 -25.84 -24.43 -38.20
CA THR A 20 -25.96 -24.26 -36.76
C THR A 20 -24.87 -23.27 -36.36
N THR A 21 -25.27 -22.00 -36.20
CA THR A 21 -24.45 -20.98 -35.57
C THR A 21 -24.06 -21.48 -34.18
N THR A 22 -22.81 -21.91 -34.05
CA THR A 22 -22.21 -22.29 -32.79
C THR A 22 -22.06 -21.01 -31.98
N THR A 23 -23.04 -20.72 -31.13
CA THR A 23 -22.93 -19.73 -30.07
C THR A 23 -21.83 -20.21 -29.12
N SER A 24 -20.64 -19.65 -29.28
CA SER A 24 -19.54 -19.81 -28.33
C SER A 24 -20.01 -19.36 -26.95
N PRO A 25 -20.04 -20.24 -25.93
CA PRO A 25 -20.16 -19.78 -24.54
C PRO A 25 -18.81 -19.18 -24.12
N ASP A 26 -18.82 -18.36 -23.07
CA ASP A 26 -17.64 -17.78 -22.39
C ASP A 26 -16.98 -16.52 -22.97
N ALA A 27 -17.81 -15.53 -23.36
CA ALA A 27 -17.49 -14.16 -22.99
C ALA A 27 -18.22 -13.86 -21.68
N THR A 28 -17.56 -14.02 -20.53
CA THR A 28 -18.07 -13.57 -19.23
C THR A 28 -18.34 -12.07 -19.30
N ASN A 29 -19.56 -11.70 -19.67
CA ASN A 29 -20.11 -10.36 -19.52
C ASN A 29 -20.22 -10.09 -18.02
N ILE A 30 -19.11 -9.69 -17.39
CA ILE A 30 -19.15 -9.17 -16.04
C ILE A 30 -19.97 -7.89 -16.13
N PRO A 31 -21.15 -7.83 -15.51
CA PRO A 31 -22.03 -6.71 -15.70
C PRO A 31 -21.33 -5.43 -15.20
N LEU A 32 -21.42 -4.34 -15.97
CA LEU A 32 -20.67 -3.09 -15.72
C LEU A 32 -20.78 -2.59 -14.28
N HIS A 33 -21.93 -2.82 -13.63
CA HIS A 33 -22.13 -2.49 -12.23
C HIS A 33 -21.16 -3.25 -11.30
N ARG A 34 -20.89 -4.55 -11.54
CA ARG A 34 -19.92 -5.32 -10.74
C ARG A 34 -18.51 -4.78 -10.90
N SER A 35 -18.11 -4.41 -12.11
CA SER A 35 -16.80 -3.82 -12.38
C SER A 35 -16.65 -2.46 -11.70
N PHE A 36 -17.69 -1.63 -11.71
CA PHE A 36 -17.72 -0.35 -11.01
C PHE A 36 -17.63 -0.53 -9.47
N TRP A 37 -18.44 -1.42 -8.90
CA TRP A 37 -18.40 -1.72 -7.46
C TRP A 37 -17.05 -2.29 -7.01
N LEU A 38 -16.42 -3.13 -7.85
CA LEU A 38 -15.09 -3.66 -7.59
C LEU A 38 -14.04 -2.54 -7.62
N GLY A 39 -14.10 -1.64 -8.60
CA GLY A 39 -13.24 -0.45 -8.68
C GLY A 39 -13.39 0.46 -7.47
N LEU A 40 -14.62 0.74 -7.04
CA LEU A 40 -14.89 1.55 -5.86
C LEU A 40 -14.35 0.90 -4.58
N LYS A 41 -14.48 -0.42 -4.44
CA LYS A 41 -13.94 -1.16 -3.29
C LYS A 41 -12.41 -1.10 -3.23
N VAL A 42 -11.74 -1.19 -4.38
CA VAL A 42 -10.29 -1.02 -4.46
C VAL A 42 -9.91 0.42 -4.13
N LEU A 43 -10.58 1.40 -4.71
CA LEU A 43 -10.31 2.82 -4.46
C LEU A 43 -10.50 3.19 -2.98
N GLY A 44 -11.55 2.67 -2.34
CA GLY A 44 -11.79 2.84 -0.91
C GLY A 44 -10.65 2.28 -0.07
N SER A 45 -10.12 1.10 -0.42
CA SER A 45 -8.99 0.52 0.31
C SER A 45 -7.70 1.34 0.18
N GLU A 46 -7.45 1.96 -0.98
CA GLU A 46 -6.32 2.88 -1.18
C GLU A 46 -6.52 4.18 -0.39
N LEU A 47 -7.74 4.70 -0.36
CA LEU A 47 -8.06 5.93 0.37
C LEU A 47 -7.89 5.74 1.87
N THR A 48 -8.32 4.59 2.42
CA THR A 48 -8.06 4.23 3.82
C THR A 48 -6.57 4.18 4.11
N TRP A 49 -5.78 3.58 3.23
CA TRP A 49 -4.33 3.53 3.38
C TRP A 49 -3.70 4.92 3.34
N LEU A 50 -4.11 5.76 2.39
CA LEU A 50 -3.64 7.14 2.27
C LEU A 50 -3.98 7.98 3.50
N PHE A 51 -5.18 7.79 4.05
CA PHE A 51 -5.60 8.44 5.28
C PHE A 51 -4.74 8.01 6.47
N LEU A 52 -4.49 6.70 6.63
CA LEU A 52 -3.61 6.17 7.66
C LEU A 52 -2.19 6.73 7.57
N LEU A 53 -1.64 6.78 6.34
CA LEU A 53 -0.34 7.37 6.05
C LEU A 53 -0.29 8.86 6.42
N THR A 54 -1.36 9.59 6.14
CA THR A 54 -1.45 11.02 6.47
C THR A 54 -1.47 11.24 7.97
N LEU A 55 -2.27 10.45 8.71
CA LEU A 55 -2.32 10.52 10.17
C LEU A 55 -0.95 10.21 10.80
N ARG A 56 -0.25 9.17 10.33
CA ARG A 56 1.08 8.83 10.84
C ARG A 56 2.13 9.90 10.55
N ASN A 57 2.12 10.46 9.35
CA ASN A 57 2.99 11.59 9.04
C ASN A 57 2.66 12.83 9.87
N TRP A 58 1.38 13.04 10.18
CA TRP A 58 0.94 14.13 11.04
C TRP A 58 1.40 13.95 12.49
N GLU A 59 1.31 12.73 13.03
CA GLU A 59 1.86 12.37 14.35
C GLU A 59 3.36 12.66 14.43
N ILE A 60 4.13 12.24 13.43
CA ILE A 60 5.58 12.54 13.33
C ILE A 60 5.82 14.06 13.24
N ALA A 61 5.00 14.78 12.47
CA ALA A 61 5.11 16.23 12.36
C ALA A 61 4.83 16.94 13.70
N GLN A 62 3.87 16.43 14.48
CA GLN A 62 3.55 16.94 15.80
C GLN A 62 4.69 16.68 16.79
N LEU A 63 5.28 15.48 16.80
CA LEU A 63 6.45 15.18 17.63
C LEU A 63 7.64 16.07 17.27
N ARG A 64 7.90 16.29 15.97
CA ARG A 64 8.93 17.25 15.51
C ARG A 64 8.65 18.67 15.96
N LYS A 65 7.39 19.09 15.99
CA LYS A 65 7.00 20.41 16.51
C LYS A 65 7.35 20.52 17.99
N ARG A 66 7.00 19.49 18.78
CA ARG A 66 7.33 19.43 20.21
C ARG A 66 8.84 19.42 20.45
N LEU A 67 9.59 18.64 19.68
CA LEU A 67 11.05 18.59 19.74
C LEU A 67 11.69 19.99 19.56
N ARG A 68 11.19 20.79 18.62
CA ARG A 68 11.67 22.18 18.43
C ARG A 68 11.38 23.08 19.64
N GLN A 69 10.25 22.85 20.32
CA GLN A 69 9.90 23.59 21.53
C GLN A 69 10.84 23.23 22.67
N GLU A 70 11.17 21.95 22.85
CA GLU A 70 12.13 21.52 23.87
C GLU A 70 13.55 22.04 23.60
N TYR A 71 14.00 22.05 22.34
CA TYR A 71 15.28 22.68 21.98
C TYR A 71 15.30 24.18 22.27
N HIS A 72 14.20 24.87 22.00
CA HIS A 72 14.09 26.29 22.33
C HIS A 72 14.11 26.53 23.84
N ALA A 73 13.38 25.71 24.61
CA ALA A 73 13.38 25.77 26.07
C ALA A 73 14.79 25.54 26.63
N LEU A 74 15.50 24.53 26.13
CA LEU A 74 16.88 24.23 26.53
C LEU A 74 17.82 25.42 26.24
N GLY A 75 17.69 26.05 25.07
CA GLY A 75 18.47 27.24 24.71
C GLY A 75 18.16 28.45 25.62
N MET A 76 16.91 28.63 26.03
CA MET A 76 16.52 29.67 26.98
C MET A 76 17.11 29.42 28.38
N ILE A 77 17.08 28.17 28.85
CA ILE A 77 17.67 27.76 30.14
C ILE A 77 19.18 28.00 30.13
N GLU A 78 19.86 27.65 29.03
CA GLU A 78 21.30 27.87 28.90
C GLU A 78 21.68 29.35 28.78
N ALA A 79 20.88 30.15 28.06
CA ALA A 79 21.07 31.60 28.01
C ALA A 79 20.84 32.28 29.37
N ALA A 80 19.87 31.80 30.16
CA ALA A 80 19.64 32.27 31.52
C ALA A 80 20.86 31.95 32.42
N GLY A 81 21.38 30.72 32.36
CA GLY A 81 22.57 30.32 33.11
C GLY A 81 23.86 31.01 32.68
N ALA A 82 23.98 31.46 31.42
CA ALA A 82 25.20 32.07 30.88
C ALA A 82 25.30 33.60 31.03
N GLY A 83 24.20 34.31 31.35
CA GLY A 83 24.19 35.77 31.18
C GLY A 83 23.39 36.63 32.15
N LEU A 84 22.48 36.11 32.98
CA LEU A 84 21.67 36.99 33.84
C LEU A 84 21.18 36.28 35.11
N GLU A 85 21.51 36.88 36.25
CA GLU A 85 21.14 36.50 37.62
C GLU A 85 21.99 35.43 38.32
N LEU A 86 23.04 35.93 38.98
CA LEU A 86 23.44 35.47 40.31
C LEU A 86 22.20 35.36 41.22
N ALA A 87 21.63 34.17 41.39
CA ALA A 87 20.58 33.94 42.37
C ALA A 87 20.84 32.64 43.15
N LYS A 88 21.24 32.83 44.42
CA LYS A 88 21.17 31.92 45.58
C LYS A 88 20.94 30.43 45.27
N ASN A 89 21.93 29.59 45.63
CA ASN A 89 21.95 28.10 45.74
C ASN A 89 20.69 27.27 45.35
N ASP A 90 19.49 27.63 45.79
CA ASP A 90 18.24 26.92 45.42
C ASP A 90 17.82 27.11 43.94
N GLN A 91 18.16 28.24 43.31
CA GLN A 91 17.71 28.53 41.94
C GLN A 91 18.60 27.86 40.88
N GLU A 92 19.88 27.66 41.18
CA GLU A 92 20.82 26.91 40.33
C GLU A 92 20.48 25.42 40.25
N LEU A 93 20.04 24.82 41.37
CA LEU A 93 19.57 23.43 41.41
C LEU A 93 18.33 23.23 40.51
N ASN A 94 17.40 24.20 40.53
CA ASN A 94 16.18 24.16 39.71
C ASN A 94 16.49 24.24 38.21
N ILE A 95 17.41 25.13 37.82
CA ILE A 95 17.86 25.29 36.42
C ILE A 95 18.52 24.01 35.90
N PHE A 96 19.32 23.34 36.74
CA PHE A 96 19.96 22.08 36.37
C PHE A 96 18.95 20.94 36.19
N ASP A 97 17.97 20.83 37.09
CA ASP A 97 16.89 19.83 36.99
C ASP A 97 16.02 20.05 35.74
N GLU A 98 15.66 21.30 35.43
CA GLU A 98 14.92 21.65 34.22
C GLU A 98 15.73 21.34 32.94
N LYS A 99 17.04 21.61 32.96
CA LYS A 99 17.95 21.26 31.85
C LYS A 99 17.99 19.75 31.62
N GLU A 100 18.18 18.97 32.68
CA GLU A 100 18.24 17.51 32.60
C GLU A 100 16.91 16.93 32.10
N LEU A 101 15.78 17.48 32.57
CA LEU A 101 14.45 17.10 32.12
C LEU A 101 14.26 17.37 30.62
N ALA A 102 14.62 18.56 30.14
CA ALA A 102 14.52 18.92 28.73
C ALA A 102 15.38 17.99 27.84
N ILE A 103 16.61 17.65 28.29
CA ILE A 103 17.49 16.72 27.57
C ILE A 103 16.86 15.33 27.48
N LYS A 104 16.29 14.80 28.57
CA LYS A 104 15.59 13.50 28.57
C LYS A 104 14.40 13.50 27.62
N GLN A 105 13.62 14.58 27.61
CA GLN A 105 12.48 14.73 26.70
C GLN A 105 12.91 14.80 25.23
N ILE A 106 13.98 15.53 24.92
CA ILE A 106 14.58 15.57 23.58
C ILE A 106 15.02 14.18 23.14
N ALA A 107 15.74 13.45 23.99
CA ALA A 107 16.19 12.09 23.69
C ALA A 107 15.01 11.15 23.40
N PHE A 108 14.01 11.16 24.28
CA PHE A 108 12.77 10.38 24.08
C PHE A 108 12.06 10.73 22.77
N LEU A 109 11.91 12.03 22.45
CA LEU A 109 11.24 12.46 21.23
C LEU A 109 11.99 12.05 19.96
N LEU A 110 13.33 12.07 19.99
CA LEU A 110 14.15 11.61 18.86
C LEU A 110 13.99 10.12 18.63
N ASP A 111 14.10 9.31 19.69
CA ASP A 111 13.92 7.86 19.64
C ASP A 111 12.52 7.50 19.14
N GLU A 112 11.49 8.16 19.66
CA GLU A 112 10.10 7.93 19.26
C GLU A 112 9.84 8.29 17.80
N ILE A 113 10.40 9.40 17.32
CA ILE A 113 10.30 9.80 15.91
C ILE A 113 10.95 8.74 15.00
N ASP A 114 12.12 8.23 15.35
CA ASP A 114 12.82 7.23 14.54
C ASP A 114 12.16 5.84 14.62
N TYR A 115 11.63 5.47 15.78
CA TYR A 115 10.77 4.31 15.93
C TYR A 115 9.55 4.40 15.00
N LEU A 116 8.78 5.50 15.05
CA LEU A 116 7.59 5.68 14.23
C LEU A 116 7.89 5.68 12.72
N LYS A 117 9.00 6.30 12.30
CA LYS A 117 9.44 6.23 10.89
C LYS A 117 9.77 4.81 10.45
N THR A 118 10.41 4.02 11.32
CA THR A 118 10.78 2.63 11.02
C THR A 118 9.54 1.77 10.91
N ARG A 119 8.61 1.90 11.86
CA ARG A 119 7.31 1.23 11.83
C ARG A 119 6.50 1.59 10.59
N LEU A 120 6.51 2.85 10.17
CA LEU A 120 5.83 3.26 8.93
C LEU A 120 6.41 2.59 7.68
N LYS A 121 7.74 2.40 7.61
CA LYS A 121 8.39 1.67 6.52
C LYS A 121 8.02 0.18 6.55
N GLU A 122 8.01 -0.44 7.71
CA GLU A 122 7.60 -1.83 7.91
C GLU A 122 6.14 -2.04 7.48
N GLU A 123 5.23 -1.20 7.94
CA GLU A 123 3.81 -1.26 7.58
C GLU A 123 3.61 -1.11 6.07
N ARG A 124 4.37 -0.23 5.42
CA ARG A 124 4.36 -0.09 3.96
C ARG A 124 4.83 -1.37 3.27
N ALA A 125 5.94 -1.95 3.72
CA ALA A 125 6.46 -3.20 3.16
C ALA A 125 5.45 -4.34 3.32
N GLU A 126 4.80 -4.43 4.49
CA GLU A 126 3.78 -5.43 4.77
C GLU A 126 2.54 -5.23 3.90
N TYR A 127 2.06 -3.99 3.75
CA TYR A 127 0.92 -3.66 2.88
C TYR A 127 1.18 -4.05 1.42
N VAL A 128 2.35 -3.70 0.89
CA VAL A 128 2.77 -4.09 -0.46
C VAL A 128 2.86 -5.62 -0.56
N GLY A 129 3.49 -6.28 0.42
CA GLY A 129 3.61 -7.74 0.46
C GLY A 129 2.25 -8.46 0.46
N ARG A 130 1.28 -7.97 1.24
CA ARG A 130 -0.09 -8.51 1.24
C ARG A 130 -0.73 -8.42 -0.13
N ARG A 131 -0.49 -7.35 -0.89
CA ARG A 131 -1.05 -7.17 -2.25
C ARG A 131 -0.37 -8.03 -3.29
N VAL A 132 0.95 -8.14 -3.25
CA VAL A 132 1.71 -9.04 -4.12
C VAL A 132 1.20 -10.48 -3.97
N ARG A 133 1.00 -10.94 -2.73
CA ARG A 133 0.41 -12.26 -2.44
C ARG A 133 -1.04 -12.38 -2.91
N LYS A 134 -1.88 -11.38 -2.63
CA LYS A 134 -3.30 -11.37 -3.02
C LYS A 134 -3.48 -11.45 -4.55
N TRP A 135 -2.57 -10.84 -5.30
CA TRP A 135 -2.62 -10.77 -6.75
C TRP A 135 -1.72 -11.79 -7.44
N LYS A 136 -1.04 -12.67 -6.69
CA LYS A 136 -0.12 -13.69 -7.21
C LYS A 136 0.89 -13.12 -8.21
N LEU A 137 1.38 -11.91 -7.96
CA LEU A 137 2.35 -11.22 -8.83
C LEU A 137 3.78 -11.78 -8.70
N SER A 138 3.98 -12.85 -7.93
CA SER A 138 5.22 -13.61 -7.91
C SER A 138 5.36 -14.32 -9.25
N THR A 139 6.02 -13.68 -10.21
CA THR A 139 6.52 -14.33 -11.41
C THR A 139 7.48 -15.43 -11.01
N ASP A 140 7.11 -16.68 -11.25
CA ASP A 140 8.01 -17.82 -11.28
C ASP A 140 9.06 -17.58 -12.38
N SER A 141 10.18 -16.93 -12.04
CA SER A 141 11.31 -16.73 -12.94
C SER A 141 12.20 -17.98 -13.03
N SER A 142 11.59 -19.16 -13.09
CA SER A 142 12.26 -20.46 -13.17
C SER A 142 11.67 -21.31 -14.30
N THR A 143 11.77 -20.82 -15.53
CA THR A 143 11.65 -21.63 -16.76
C THR A 143 12.66 -21.15 -17.80
N THR A 144 13.94 -21.09 -17.41
CA THR A 144 15.07 -21.14 -18.34
C THR A 144 15.93 -22.34 -18.00
N SER A 145 15.39 -23.53 -18.26
CA SER A 145 16.19 -24.72 -18.51
C SER A 145 15.95 -25.09 -19.96
N THR A 146 16.74 -24.47 -20.84
CA THR A 146 16.85 -24.83 -22.25
C THR A 146 17.29 -26.28 -22.34
N THR A 147 16.37 -27.12 -22.79
CA THR A 147 16.60 -28.52 -23.14
C THR A 147 17.06 -28.59 -24.60
N THR A 148 18.16 -29.32 -24.80
CA THR A 148 18.76 -29.83 -26.05
C THR A 148 19.48 -28.87 -26.99
#